data_AF-A0A4Q2SML8-F1
#
_entry.id   AF-A0A4Q2SML8-F1
#
_cell.length_a   1.000
_cell.length_b   1.000
_cell.length_c   1.000
_cell.angle_alpha   90.00
_cell.angle_beta   90.00
_cell.angle_gamma   90.00
#
_symmetry.space_group_name_H-M   'P 1'
#
loop_
_entity.id
_entity.type
_entity.pdbx_description
1 polymer ?
#
loop_
_entity_poly.entity_id
_entity_poly.type
_entity_poly.pdbx_seq_one_letter_code
_entity_poly.pdbx_strand_id
1 'polypeptide(L)'
;MSDVVLPGSADATMVLSVHGQAGVLDLVVPAGATAVDVAREYAKQVQSQVAGAVPGIPLLQTALGERLNASVPLAEAGVQPGDVLVATSGVHRPRKTTLLDAAKNAPESPALASMIATVGAGAAVLAAWYAARVGDETVRTVAVGILLACALVGVLPVGRHTRQRVGAAPAFAAAAAFAALYEPGVHLLPAVLGAAGISAAVVAGIGRALAVRSDETSTVWIASGLTVFACCALPAMLGWDARVAWTLLVFLAMMAARFAPSLAIDVPDEALLDLDRLAVTAWSARDSQRGGRRGRIVVGAEAMERLVRRASRIVTGAAVAIMVTTLVASPLLLHSADIDLDRIGARCLVFFAGCSLLLAARSYRHAAARTFLRLAGLGALASLAVHLAVGAGAAHLDTFFYVAVGLGVVALAAAVATGRGWRSVWWSRRAEVAESLCGSFAFAAAVVAAGVFRRLWEMTS
;
A
#
# COMPACT_ATOMS: atom_id res chain seq x y z
N MET A 1 -36.21 -61.45 19.68
CA MET A 1 -36.67 -60.10 19.31
C MET A 1 -36.42 -59.23 20.52
N SER A 2 -35.29 -58.53 20.51
CA SER A 2 -34.79 -57.74 21.63
C SER A 2 -35.03 -56.29 21.25
N ASP A 3 -35.87 -55.59 22.00
CA ASP A 3 -36.16 -54.17 21.78
C ASP A 3 -34.88 -53.36 22.03
N VAL A 4 -34.31 -52.85 20.94
CA VAL A 4 -33.26 -51.84 20.99
C VAL A 4 -33.97 -50.52 21.29
N VAL A 5 -33.92 -50.11 22.55
CA VAL A 5 -34.30 -48.77 22.99
C VAL A 5 -33.30 -47.78 22.37
N LEU A 6 -33.73 -47.06 21.34
CA LEU A 6 -33.01 -45.89 20.84
C LEU A 6 -33.10 -44.79 21.92
N PRO A 7 -31.98 -44.21 22.41
CA PRO A 7 -32.04 -43.10 23.35
C PRO A 7 -32.76 -41.93 22.69
N GLY A 8 -33.81 -41.43 23.36
CA GLY A 8 -34.53 -40.25 22.92
C GLY A 8 -33.60 -39.04 22.81
N SER A 9 -33.97 -38.07 21.97
CA SER A 9 -33.28 -36.80 21.73
C SER A 9 -32.96 -35.95 22.97
N ALA A 10 -33.38 -36.37 24.17
CA ALA A 10 -33.12 -35.72 25.45
C ALA A 10 -31.70 -35.99 26.00
N ASP A 11 -31.01 -37.05 25.57
CA ASP A 11 -29.64 -37.40 26.05
C ASP A 11 -28.51 -36.88 25.14
N ALA A 12 -28.84 -36.14 24.07
CA ALA A 12 -27.81 -35.51 23.25
C ALA A 12 -27.10 -34.41 24.06
N THR A 13 -25.78 -34.52 24.21
CA THR A 13 -24.94 -33.51 24.86
C THR A 13 -24.16 -32.73 23.81
N MET A 14 -23.91 -31.45 24.07
CA MET A 14 -23.10 -30.56 23.25
C MET A 14 -21.99 -29.93 24.08
N VAL A 15 -20.81 -29.79 23.47
CA VAL A 15 -19.64 -29.14 24.09
C VAL A 15 -19.60 -27.70 23.60
N LEU A 16 -19.48 -26.73 24.50
CA LEU A 16 -19.46 -25.30 24.19
C LEU A 16 -18.34 -24.61 24.96
N SER A 17 -17.72 -23.59 24.37
CA SER A 17 -16.74 -22.75 25.07
C SER A 17 -17.37 -21.40 25.41
N VAL A 18 -17.46 -21.07 26.70
CA VAL A 18 -18.03 -19.80 27.17
C VAL A 18 -16.91 -18.83 27.53
N HIS A 19 -16.79 -17.73 26.79
CA HIS A 19 -15.87 -16.63 27.04
C HIS A 19 -16.54 -15.54 27.87
N GLY A 20 -16.01 -15.23 29.05
CA GLY A 20 -16.45 -14.08 29.83
C GLY A 20 -15.29 -13.30 30.44
N GLN A 21 -15.61 -12.26 31.20
CA GLN A 21 -14.62 -11.39 31.85
C GLN A 21 -13.69 -12.15 32.81
N ALA A 22 -14.15 -13.27 33.37
CA ALA A 22 -13.38 -14.10 34.28
C ALA A 22 -12.54 -15.18 33.58
N GLY A 23 -12.63 -15.30 32.25
CA GLY A 23 -11.90 -16.30 31.47
C GLY A 23 -12.81 -17.17 30.61
N VAL A 24 -12.21 -18.22 30.04
CA VAL A 24 -12.85 -19.18 29.13
C VAL A 24 -13.13 -20.48 29.88
N LEU A 25 -14.33 -21.02 29.71
CA LEU A 25 -14.74 -22.26 30.34
C LEU A 25 -15.42 -23.18 29.31
N ASP A 26 -14.92 -24.40 29.17
CA ASP A 26 -15.54 -25.42 28.34
C ASP A 26 -16.61 -26.16 29.14
N LEU A 27 -17.84 -26.10 28.65
CA LEU A 27 -19.01 -26.71 29.28
C LEU A 27 -19.57 -27.82 28.39
N VAL A 28 -19.89 -28.95 29.01
CA VAL A 28 -20.69 -30.00 28.39
C VAL A 28 -22.11 -29.83 28.89
N VAL A 29 -23.03 -29.55 27.97
CA VAL A 29 -24.42 -29.19 28.29
C VAL A 29 -25.40 -30.03 27.49
N PRO A 30 -26.55 -30.42 28.06
CA PRO A 30 -27.60 -31.10 27.31
C PRO A 30 -28.11 -30.25 26.14
N ALA A 31 -28.48 -30.88 25.02
CA ALA A 31 -28.99 -30.19 23.83
C ALA A 31 -30.30 -29.41 24.11
N GLY A 32 -31.07 -29.86 25.11
CA GLY A 32 -32.27 -29.17 25.60
C GLY A 32 -32.00 -28.02 26.58
N ALA A 33 -30.74 -27.77 26.97
CA ALA A 33 -30.41 -26.70 27.91
C ALA A 33 -30.69 -25.33 27.29
N THR A 34 -31.22 -24.40 28.11
CA THR A 34 -31.43 -23.02 27.69
C THR A 34 -30.19 -22.18 27.91
N ALA A 35 -30.11 -21.02 27.26
CA ALA A 35 -29.02 -20.07 27.48
C ALA A 35 -28.89 -19.62 28.95
N VAL A 36 -29.98 -19.64 29.73
CA VAL A 36 -29.97 -19.30 31.17
C VAL A 36 -29.30 -20.39 31.99
N ASP A 37 -29.53 -21.65 31.64
CA ASP A 37 -28.94 -22.79 32.37
C ASP A 37 -27.42 -22.81 32.18
N VAL A 38 -26.96 -22.59 30.95
CA VAL A 38 -25.53 -22.51 30.62
C VAL A 38 -24.88 -21.28 31.26
N ALA A 39 -25.56 -20.14 31.29
CA ALA A 39 -25.08 -18.94 31.97
C ALA A 39 -24.94 -19.16 33.49
N ARG A 40 -25.89 -19.88 34.09
CA ARG A 40 -25.89 -20.20 35.52
C ARG A 40 -24.75 -21.14 35.87
N GLU A 41 -24.51 -22.17 35.06
CA GLU A 41 -23.39 -23.09 35.29
C GLU A 41 -22.03 -22.43 35.06
N TYR A 42 -21.90 -21.57 34.04
CA TYR A 42 -20.71 -20.73 33.88
C TYR A 42 -20.45 -19.87 35.13
N ALA A 43 -21.47 -19.16 35.63
CA ALA A 43 -21.34 -18.31 36.81
C ALA A 43 -20.95 -19.12 38.07
N LYS A 44 -21.55 -20.30 38.25
CA LYS A 44 -21.27 -21.18 39.38
C LYS A 44 -19.84 -21.73 39.37
N GLN A 45 -19.34 -22.16 38.22
CA GLN A 45 -17.97 -22.68 38.07
C GLN A 45 -16.90 -21.59 38.15
N VAL A 46 -17.20 -20.38 37.64
CA VAL A 46 -16.31 -19.23 37.79
C VAL A 46 -16.23 -18.79 39.25
N GLN A 47 -17.35 -18.81 39.99
CA GLN A 47 -17.39 -18.43 41.40
C GLN A 47 -16.63 -19.41 42.31
N SER A 48 -16.52 -20.69 41.93
CA SER A 48 -15.74 -21.68 42.67
C SER A 48 -14.22 -21.57 42.41
N GLN A 49 -13.83 -21.07 41.25
CA GLN A 49 -12.41 -20.94 40.85
C GLN A 49 -11.81 -19.57 41.17
N VAL A 50 -12.60 -18.51 41.14
CA VAL A 50 -12.14 -17.13 41.36
C VAL A 50 -13.01 -16.44 42.41
N ALA A 51 -12.45 -16.26 43.61
CA ALA A 51 -13.11 -15.54 44.70
C ALA A 51 -13.41 -14.08 44.29
N GLY A 52 -14.67 -13.80 43.96
CA GLY A 52 -15.20 -12.44 43.75
C GLY A 52 -15.59 -12.05 42.32
N ALA A 53 -15.74 -12.97 41.36
CA ALA A 53 -15.66 -12.58 39.94
C ALA A 53 -16.95 -12.30 39.13
N VAL A 54 -18.19 -12.60 39.56
CA VAL A 54 -19.38 -12.19 38.76
C VAL A 54 -20.60 -11.88 39.65
N PRO A 55 -21.12 -10.63 39.67
CA PRO A 55 -22.24 -10.24 40.54
C PRO A 55 -23.63 -10.62 40.01
N GLY A 56 -23.75 -11.70 39.22
CA GLY A 56 -25.04 -12.17 38.67
C GLY A 56 -24.91 -13.18 37.54
N ILE A 57 -26.05 -13.72 37.08
CA ILE A 57 -26.11 -14.62 35.92
C ILE A 57 -25.84 -13.79 34.64
N PRO A 58 -24.79 -14.09 33.85
CA PRO A 58 -24.47 -13.33 32.65
C PRO A 58 -25.47 -13.59 31.52
N LEU A 59 -25.56 -12.67 30.56
CA LEU A 59 -26.29 -12.89 29.32
C LEU A 59 -25.36 -13.52 28.28
N LEU A 60 -25.77 -14.65 27.70
CA LEU A 60 -25.04 -15.30 26.63
C LEU A 60 -25.38 -14.70 25.27
N GLN A 61 -24.32 -14.47 24.49
CA GLN A 61 -24.39 -14.03 23.11
C GLN A 61 -23.55 -14.98 22.24
N THR A 62 -23.86 -15.06 20.96
CA THR A 62 -22.99 -15.73 19.99
C THR A 62 -21.68 -14.96 19.83
N ALA A 63 -20.66 -15.57 19.24
CA ALA A 63 -19.40 -14.88 18.88
C ALA A 63 -19.62 -13.63 17.98
N LEU A 64 -20.76 -13.57 17.28
CA LEU A 64 -21.17 -12.44 16.43
C LEU A 64 -21.94 -11.34 17.20
N GLY A 65 -22.18 -11.52 18.50
CA GLY A 65 -22.87 -10.57 19.37
C GLY A 65 -24.40 -10.68 19.34
N GLU A 66 -24.95 -11.73 18.71
CA GLU A 66 -26.39 -11.97 18.72
C GLU A 66 -26.82 -12.60 20.03
N ARG A 67 -27.93 -12.13 20.60
CA ARG A 67 -28.43 -12.62 21.88
C ARG A 67 -29.18 -13.91 21.70
N LEU A 68 -28.81 -14.91 22.50
CA LEU A 68 -29.59 -16.13 22.60
C LEU A 68 -30.85 -15.85 23.44
N ASN A 69 -31.99 -16.30 22.93
CA ASN A 69 -33.24 -16.17 23.67
C ASN A 69 -33.21 -17.08 24.91
N ALA A 70 -33.52 -16.51 26.07
CA ALA A 70 -33.47 -17.19 27.36
C ALA A 70 -34.43 -18.39 27.46
N SER A 71 -35.50 -18.41 26.67
CA SER A 71 -36.54 -19.45 26.72
C SER A 71 -36.40 -20.55 25.66
N VAL A 72 -35.43 -20.44 24.75
CA VAL A 72 -35.27 -21.37 23.62
C VAL A 72 -34.09 -22.30 23.89
N PRO A 73 -34.24 -23.62 23.68
CA PRO A 73 -33.13 -24.56 23.76
C PRO A 73 -31.99 -24.18 22.83
N LEU A 74 -30.74 -24.41 23.25
CA LEU A 74 -29.56 -24.03 22.45
C LEU A 74 -29.52 -24.67 21.07
N ALA A 75 -29.95 -25.93 20.94
CA ALA A 75 -30.05 -26.62 19.66
C ALA A 75 -31.05 -25.95 18.70
N GLU A 76 -32.20 -25.47 19.22
CA GLU A 76 -33.22 -24.75 18.43
C GLU A 76 -32.80 -23.31 18.12
N ALA A 77 -31.97 -22.72 18.96
CA ALA A 77 -31.33 -21.42 18.72
C ALA A 77 -30.18 -21.49 17.69
N GLY A 78 -29.93 -22.67 17.10
CA GLY A 78 -28.93 -22.88 16.06
C GLY A 78 -27.50 -23.04 16.58
N VAL A 79 -27.31 -23.20 17.89
CA VAL A 79 -25.99 -23.40 18.50
C VAL A 79 -25.53 -24.85 18.27
N GLN A 80 -24.34 -24.99 17.71
CA GLN A 80 -23.73 -26.27 17.37
C GLN A 80 -22.66 -26.68 18.40
N PRO A 81 -22.36 -27.99 18.53
CA PRO A 81 -21.21 -28.44 19.30
C PRO A 81 -19.90 -27.81 18.79
N GLY A 82 -19.11 -27.24 19.70
CA GLY A 82 -17.88 -26.52 19.43
C GLY A 82 -18.06 -25.00 19.29
N ASP A 83 -19.30 -24.49 19.37
CA ASP A 83 -19.55 -23.06 19.29
C ASP A 83 -19.05 -22.32 20.53
N VAL A 84 -18.59 -21.09 20.28
CA VAL A 84 -18.10 -20.18 21.30
C VAL A 84 -19.19 -19.18 21.65
N LEU A 85 -19.58 -19.16 22.93
CA LEU A 85 -20.55 -18.21 23.48
C LEU A 85 -19.85 -17.16 24.31
N VAL A 86 -20.36 -15.93 24.31
CA VAL A 86 -19.80 -14.80 25.05
C VAL A 86 -20.73 -14.45 26.22
N ALA A 87 -20.23 -14.63 27.44
CA ALA A 87 -20.88 -14.23 28.68
C ALA A 87 -20.65 -12.72 28.93
N THR A 88 -21.72 -11.95 28.82
CA THR A 88 -21.70 -10.49 29.02
C THR A 88 -22.41 -10.12 30.31
N SER A 89 -21.80 -9.22 31.11
CA SER A 89 -22.41 -8.64 32.31
C SER A 89 -23.10 -7.31 31.95
N GLY A 90 -24.43 -7.25 32.06
CA GLY A 90 -25.17 -5.99 31.94
C GLY A 90 -26.59 -6.10 31.35
N VAL A 91 -27.52 -5.31 31.92
CA VAL A 91 -28.87 -5.13 31.38
C VAL A 91 -28.78 -4.25 30.13
N HIS A 92 -29.00 -4.84 28.95
CA HIS A 92 -29.09 -4.07 27.71
C HIS A 92 -30.51 -3.52 27.60
N ARG A 93 -30.71 -2.31 28.09
CA ARG A 93 -31.86 -1.52 27.67
C ARG A 93 -31.65 -1.22 26.18
N PRO A 94 -32.60 -1.53 25.28
CA PRO A 94 -32.56 -1.00 23.94
C PRO A 94 -32.64 0.52 24.08
N ARG A 95 -31.48 1.18 24.00
CA ARG A 95 -31.41 2.63 23.96
C ARG A 95 -32.09 3.02 22.66
N LYS A 96 -33.24 3.71 22.73
CA LYS A 96 -33.85 4.34 21.56
C LYS A 96 -32.81 5.31 20.99
N THR A 97 -32.01 4.83 20.06
CA THR A 97 -31.10 5.64 19.26
C THR A 97 -31.98 6.52 18.40
N THR A 98 -31.95 7.82 18.66
CA THR A 98 -32.59 8.77 17.76
C THR A 98 -31.91 8.67 16.39
N LEU A 99 -32.64 8.95 15.30
CA LEU A 99 -32.05 8.96 13.95
C LEU A 99 -30.81 9.86 13.86
N LEU A 100 -30.74 10.90 14.71
CA LEU A 100 -29.63 11.82 14.85
C LEU A 100 -28.40 11.18 15.53
N ASP A 101 -28.61 10.34 16.55
CA ASP A 101 -27.55 9.53 17.15
C ASP A 101 -27.10 8.39 16.23
N ALA A 102 -28.02 7.81 15.45
CA ALA A 102 -27.68 6.81 14.43
C ALA A 102 -26.88 7.42 13.26
N ALA A 103 -27.17 8.67 12.87
CA ALA A 103 -26.39 9.39 11.86
C ALA A 103 -25.03 9.86 12.38
N LYS A 104 -24.93 10.30 13.65
CA LYS A 104 -23.65 10.64 14.30
C LYS A 104 -22.75 9.44 14.54
N ASN A 105 -23.34 8.27 14.80
CA ASN A 105 -22.63 7.02 15.08
C ASN A 105 -22.66 6.04 13.90
N ALA A 106 -23.12 6.47 12.72
CA ALA A 106 -23.11 5.64 11.54
C ALA A 106 -21.66 5.20 11.28
N PRO A 107 -21.39 3.91 11.02
CA PRO A 107 -20.05 3.45 10.73
C PRO A 107 -19.56 4.16 9.46
N GLU A 108 -18.71 5.18 9.65
CA GLU A 108 -18.14 5.93 8.55
C GLU A 108 -17.30 4.97 7.71
N SER A 109 -17.50 4.98 6.40
CA SER A 109 -16.64 4.23 5.51
C SER A 109 -15.39 5.06 5.24
N PRO A 110 -14.22 4.75 5.87
CA PRO A 110 -12.96 5.43 5.55
C PRO A 110 -12.63 5.33 4.05
N ALA A 111 -13.17 4.31 3.38
CA ALA A 111 -13.12 4.10 1.95
C ALA A 111 -13.76 5.24 1.13
N LEU A 112 -14.94 5.74 1.51
CA LEU A 112 -15.62 6.82 0.79
C LEU A 112 -14.86 8.14 0.97
N ALA A 113 -14.39 8.43 2.19
CA ALA A 113 -13.55 9.61 2.42
C ALA A 113 -12.23 9.54 1.61
N SER A 114 -11.59 8.37 1.52
CA SER A 114 -10.40 8.21 0.68
C SER A 114 -10.72 8.33 -0.80
N MET A 115 -11.87 7.81 -1.25
CA MET A 115 -12.31 7.93 -2.64
C MET A 115 -12.53 9.40 -3.01
N ILE A 116 -13.24 10.17 -2.19
CA ILE A 116 -13.44 11.60 -2.40
C ILE A 116 -12.11 12.35 -2.42
N ALA A 117 -11.19 12.05 -1.50
CA ALA A 117 -9.86 12.66 -1.47
C ALA A 117 -9.06 12.35 -2.74
N THR A 118 -9.12 11.10 -3.25
CA THR A 118 -8.46 10.72 -4.51
C THR A 118 -9.07 11.41 -5.73
N VAL A 119 -10.41 11.52 -5.79
CA VAL A 119 -11.10 12.24 -6.86
C VAL A 119 -10.76 13.72 -6.82
N GLY A 120 -10.71 14.32 -5.63
CA GLY A 120 -10.28 15.71 -5.44
C GLY A 120 -8.84 15.96 -5.90
N ALA A 121 -7.92 15.06 -5.58
CA ALA A 121 -6.53 15.14 -6.08
C ALA A 121 -6.46 15.03 -7.61
N GLY A 122 -7.26 14.13 -8.21
CA GLY A 122 -7.36 14.03 -9.68
C GLY A 122 -7.92 15.29 -10.32
N ALA A 123 -8.99 15.85 -9.75
CA ALA A 123 -9.58 17.11 -10.20
C ALA A 123 -8.61 18.28 -10.09
N ALA A 124 -7.78 18.32 -9.04
CA ALA A 124 -6.73 19.33 -8.86
C ALA A 124 -5.69 19.31 -9.98
N VAL A 125 -5.21 18.11 -10.35
CA VAL A 125 -4.26 17.92 -11.45
C VAL A 125 -4.87 18.36 -12.78
N LEU A 126 -6.13 18.00 -13.04
CA LEU A 126 -6.84 18.43 -14.24
C LEU A 126 -7.04 19.95 -14.27
N ALA A 127 -7.47 20.54 -13.15
CA ALA A 127 -7.65 21.98 -13.03
C ALA A 127 -6.33 22.74 -13.28
N ALA A 128 -5.22 22.26 -12.73
CA ALA A 128 -3.90 22.82 -12.98
C ALA A 128 -3.48 22.69 -14.45
N TRP A 129 -3.73 21.54 -15.07
CA TRP A 129 -3.45 21.32 -16.50
C TRP A 129 -4.23 22.29 -17.39
N TYR A 130 -5.52 22.48 -17.13
CA TYR A 130 -6.34 23.45 -17.88
C TYR A 130 -5.90 24.89 -17.62
N ALA A 131 -5.69 25.28 -16.36
CA ALA A 131 -5.23 26.62 -16.00
C ALA A 131 -3.89 26.98 -16.66
N ALA A 132 -2.98 26.01 -16.76
CA ALA A 132 -1.69 26.15 -17.43
C ALA A 132 -1.79 26.36 -18.96
N ARG A 133 -2.92 25.97 -19.58
CA ARG A 133 -3.12 25.98 -21.05
C ARG A 133 -4.01 27.11 -21.56
N VAL A 134 -4.87 27.67 -20.70
CA VAL A 134 -5.90 28.65 -21.10
C VAL A 134 -5.30 30.00 -21.54
N GLY A 135 -4.07 30.34 -21.13
CA GLY A 135 -3.39 31.58 -21.54
C GLY A 135 -3.93 32.87 -20.90
N ASP A 136 -5.00 32.78 -20.11
CA ASP A 136 -5.55 33.87 -19.29
C ASP A 136 -4.89 33.89 -17.91
N GLU A 137 -4.14 34.96 -17.63
CA GLU A 137 -3.43 35.15 -16.36
C GLU A 137 -4.37 35.18 -15.15
N THR A 138 -5.56 35.73 -15.32
CA THR A 138 -6.55 35.90 -14.25
C THR A 138 -7.08 34.54 -13.81
N VAL A 139 -7.46 33.71 -14.78
CA VAL A 139 -7.92 32.33 -14.52
C VAL A 139 -6.81 31.50 -13.89
N ARG A 140 -5.57 31.64 -14.38
CA ARG A 140 -4.40 30.96 -13.83
C ARG A 140 -4.15 31.35 -12.37
N THR A 141 -4.13 32.65 -12.08
CA THR A 141 -3.89 33.17 -10.72
C THR A 141 -4.97 32.70 -9.74
N VAL A 142 -6.25 32.75 -10.14
CA VAL A 142 -7.37 32.28 -9.32
C VAL A 142 -7.27 30.78 -9.07
N ALA A 143 -6.99 29.98 -10.10
CA ALA A 143 -6.83 28.53 -9.96
C ALA A 143 -5.67 28.17 -9.02
N VAL A 144 -4.50 28.80 -9.19
CA VAL A 144 -3.34 28.61 -8.30
C VAL A 144 -3.68 28.99 -6.87
N GLY A 145 -4.35 30.13 -6.65
CA GLY A 145 -4.77 30.58 -5.33
C GLY A 145 -5.72 29.59 -4.64
N ILE A 146 -6.71 29.05 -5.37
CA ILE A 146 -7.64 28.04 -4.85
C ILE A 146 -6.91 26.74 -4.53
N LEU A 147 -6.03 26.25 -5.42
CA LEU A 147 -5.27 25.02 -5.21
C LEU A 147 -4.35 25.13 -3.98
N LEU A 148 -3.68 26.28 -3.82
CA LEU A 148 -2.82 26.55 -2.68
C LEU A 148 -3.62 26.65 -1.38
N ALA A 149 -4.78 27.31 -1.39
CA ALA A 149 -5.70 27.32 -0.25
C ALA A 149 -6.17 25.90 0.12
N CYS A 150 -6.53 25.07 -0.86
CA CYS A 150 -6.90 23.68 -0.65
C CYS A 150 -5.75 22.86 -0.04
N ALA A 151 -4.51 23.07 -0.48
CA ALA A 151 -3.34 22.41 0.08
C ALA A 151 -3.13 22.81 1.55
N LEU A 152 -3.19 24.11 1.88
CA LEU A 152 -3.05 24.62 3.24
C LEU A 152 -4.15 24.10 4.16
N VAL A 153 -5.40 24.21 3.73
CA VAL A 153 -6.55 23.67 4.48
C VAL A 153 -6.41 22.16 4.64
N GLY A 154 -5.97 21.43 3.62
CA GLY A 154 -5.80 19.98 3.66
C GLY A 154 -4.85 19.48 4.76
N VAL A 155 -3.87 20.30 5.14
CA VAL A 155 -2.83 19.97 6.13
C VAL A 155 -3.23 20.31 7.58
N LEU A 156 -4.25 21.16 7.78
CA LEU A 156 -4.68 21.56 9.12
C LEU A 156 -5.18 20.34 9.94
N PRO A 157 -4.76 20.19 11.22
CA PRO A 157 -5.09 19.05 12.07
C PRO A 157 -6.52 19.15 12.65
N VAL A 158 -7.51 19.45 11.81
CA VAL A 158 -8.88 19.72 12.22
C VAL A 158 -9.84 18.74 11.56
N GLY A 159 -10.69 18.10 12.36
CA GLY A 159 -11.79 17.26 11.92
C GLY A 159 -11.48 15.76 11.87
N ARG A 160 -12.52 14.99 11.54
CA ARG A 160 -12.51 13.52 11.58
C ARG A 160 -11.80 12.83 10.41
N HIS A 161 -11.65 13.52 9.27
CA HIS A 161 -11.03 13.01 8.03
C HIS A 161 -9.63 13.61 7.77
N THR A 162 -8.93 14.04 8.82
CA THR A 162 -7.60 14.66 8.70
C THR A 162 -6.63 13.77 7.93
N ARG A 163 -6.68 12.45 8.15
CA ARG A 163 -5.77 11.52 7.49
C ARG A 163 -5.92 11.48 5.97
N GLN A 164 -7.16 11.43 5.47
CA GLN A 164 -7.44 11.42 4.03
C GLN A 164 -7.09 12.77 3.38
N ARG A 165 -7.36 13.88 4.09
CA ARG A 165 -7.04 15.24 3.61
C ARG A 165 -5.55 15.49 3.54
N VAL A 166 -4.81 15.16 4.60
CA VAL A 166 -3.35 15.29 4.67
C VAL A 166 -2.70 14.43 3.58
N GLY A 167 -3.22 13.24 3.31
CA GLY A 167 -2.72 12.38 2.22
C GLY A 167 -2.92 12.95 0.81
N ALA A 168 -3.93 13.79 0.59
CA ALA A 168 -4.24 14.41 -0.70
C ALA A 168 -3.65 15.82 -0.87
N ALA A 169 -3.40 16.55 0.22
CA ALA A 169 -2.88 17.91 0.20
C ALA A 169 -1.60 18.11 -0.65
N PRO A 170 -0.61 17.19 -0.64
CA PRO A 170 0.59 17.31 -1.49
C PRO A 170 0.26 17.38 -2.99
N ALA A 171 -0.79 16.69 -3.44
CA ALA A 171 -1.21 16.72 -4.84
C ALA A 171 -1.74 18.10 -5.25
N PHE A 172 -2.48 18.78 -4.35
CA PHE A 172 -2.94 20.16 -4.59
C PHE A 172 -1.76 21.13 -4.67
N ALA A 173 -0.75 20.96 -3.82
CA ALA A 173 0.44 21.80 -3.83
C ALA A 173 1.29 21.60 -5.11
N ALA A 174 1.50 20.35 -5.53
CA ALA A 174 2.13 20.04 -6.81
C ALA A 174 1.36 20.62 -7.99
N ALA A 175 0.03 20.49 -7.98
CA ALA A 175 -0.84 21.05 -9.01
C ALA A 175 -0.76 22.58 -9.06
N ALA A 176 -0.77 23.26 -7.91
CA ALA A 176 -0.60 24.71 -7.82
C ALA A 176 0.75 25.17 -8.40
N ALA A 177 1.85 24.50 -8.01
CA ALA A 177 3.18 24.81 -8.51
C ALA A 177 3.31 24.57 -10.02
N PHE A 178 2.72 23.48 -10.53
CA PHE A 178 2.67 23.21 -11.97
C PHE A 178 1.91 24.32 -12.71
N ALA A 179 0.71 24.69 -12.25
CA ALA A 179 -0.09 25.74 -12.87
C ALA A 179 0.58 27.12 -12.83
N ALA A 180 1.31 27.42 -11.76
CA ALA A 180 2.00 28.71 -11.59
C ALA A 180 3.25 28.85 -12.47
N LEU A 181 4.00 27.75 -12.66
CA LEU A 181 5.31 27.79 -13.32
C LEU A 181 5.28 27.29 -14.77
N TYR A 182 4.21 26.62 -15.20
CA TYR A 182 4.11 26.14 -16.56
C TYR A 182 3.90 27.31 -17.53
N GLU A 183 4.83 27.44 -18.46
CA GLU A 183 4.75 28.38 -19.57
C GLU A 183 4.79 27.62 -20.91
N PRO A 184 3.76 27.76 -21.77
CA PRO A 184 3.74 27.10 -23.06
C PRO A 184 4.92 27.51 -23.95
N GLY A 185 5.60 26.53 -24.55
CA GLY A 185 6.70 26.79 -25.51
C GLY A 185 8.10 26.91 -24.89
N VAL A 186 8.21 26.92 -23.56
CA VAL A 186 9.52 26.93 -22.87
C VAL A 186 9.96 25.50 -22.53
N HIS A 187 11.19 25.12 -22.90
CA HIS A 187 11.76 23.79 -22.65
C HIS A 187 12.17 23.54 -21.18
N LEU A 188 11.39 24.02 -20.22
CA LEU A 188 11.66 23.91 -18.78
C LEU A 188 10.76 22.89 -18.06
N LEU A 189 10.11 21.99 -18.82
CA LEU A 189 9.17 21.00 -18.27
C LEU A 189 9.76 20.15 -17.12
N PRO A 190 11.02 19.66 -17.19
CA PRO A 190 11.63 19.00 -16.04
C PRO A 190 11.69 19.91 -14.82
N ALA A 191 12.16 21.15 -14.95
CA ALA A 191 12.26 22.09 -13.82
C ALA A 191 10.89 22.38 -13.18
N VAL A 192 9.84 22.53 -14.00
CA VAL A 192 8.46 22.70 -13.51
C VAL A 192 7.98 21.47 -12.73
N LEU A 193 8.22 20.25 -13.24
CA LEU A 193 7.87 19.03 -12.50
C LEU A 193 8.72 18.84 -11.24
N GLY A 194 9.99 19.27 -11.27
CA GLY A 194 10.84 19.30 -10.08
C GLY A 194 10.27 20.24 -9.01
N ALA A 195 9.87 21.45 -9.39
CA ALA A 195 9.24 22.43 -8.51
C ALA A 195 7.89 21.92 -7.95
N ALA A 196 7.10 21.22 -8.76
CA ALA A 196 5.90 20.53 -8.29
C ALA A 196 6.22 19.41 -7.28
N GLY A 197 7.27 18.62 -7.53
CA GLY A 197 7.75 17.56 -6.65
C GLY A 197 8.20 18.08 -5.28
N ILE A 198 9.01 19.14 -5.23
CA ILE A 198 9.44 19.74 -3.96
C ILE A 198 8.27 20.39 -3.22
N SER A 199 7.32 21.01 -3.93
CA SER A 199 6.12 21.60 -3.32
C SER A 199 5.26 20.53 -2.64
N ALA A 200 5.06 19.37 -3.28
CA ALA A 200 4.41 18.23 -2.65
C ALA A 200 5.17 17.72 -1.42
N ALA A 201 6.50 17.59 -1.50
CA ALA A 201 7.33 17.14 -0.39
C ALA A 201 7.26 18.09 0.82
N VAL A 202 7.28 19.40 0.59
CA VAL A 202 7.15 20.42 1.65
C VAL A 202 5.79 20.32 2.32
N VAL A 203 4.70 20.27 1.55
CA VAL A 203 3.34 20.17 2.13
C VAL A 203 3.12 18.84 2.87
N ALA A 204 3.68 17.73 2.37
CA ALA A 204 3.71 16.47 3.09
C ALA A 204 4.55 16.57 4.39
N GLY A 205 5.66 17.31 4.37
CA GLY A 205 6.48 17.61 5.55
C GLY A 205 5.72 18.40 6.61
N ILE A 206 4.97 19.43 6.21
CA ILE A 206 4.12 20.22 7.12
C ILE A 206 3.02 19.32 7.71
N GLY A 207 2.35 18.51 6.89
CA GLY A 207 1.33 17.57 7.38
C GLY A 207 1.88 16.53 8.33
N ARG A 208 3.09 16.03 8.08
CA ARG A 208 3.79 15.14 9.00
C ARG A 208 4.17 15.84 10.30
N ALA A 209 4.58 17.11 10.26
CA ALA A 209 4.98 17.89 11.44
C ALA A 209 3.78 18.23 12.35
N LEU A 210 2.61 18.47 11.77
CA LEU A 210 1.37 18.75 12.51
C LEU A 210 0.63 17.49 12.99
N ALA A 211 1.01 16.30 12.49
CA ALA A 211 0.33 15.05 12.80
C ALA A 211 0.72 14.52 14.19
N VAL A 212 -0.28 14.20 15.02
CA VAL A 212 -0.11 13.57 16.34
C VAL A 212 0.39 12.13 16.24
N ARG A 213 0.21 11.48 15.08
CA ARG A 213 0.65 10.11 14.80
C ARG A 213 1.48 10.09 13.51
N SER A 214 2.45 9.19 13.45
CA SER A 214 3.23 8.97 12.23
C SER A 214 2.31 8.63 11.06
N ASP A 215 2.36 9.43 10.00
CA ASP A 215 1.62 9.16 8.77
C ASP A 215 2.56 8.58 7.70
N GLU A 216 2.28 7.34 7.30
CA GLU A 216 3.07 6.60 6.30
C GLU A 216 3.00 7.25 4.92
N THR A 217 1.84 7.80 4.56
CA THR A 217 1.59 8.40 3.25
C THR A 217 2.45 9.66 3.05
N SER A 218 2.57 10.49 4.08
CA SER A 218 3.45 11.65 4.07
C SER A 218 4.93 11.28 3.86
N THR A 219 5.38 10.14 4.42
CA THR A 219 6.76 9.66 4.20
C THR A 219 7.03 9.34 2.73
N VAL A 220 6.07 8.66 2.07
CA VAL A 220 6.17 8.34 0.65
C VAL A 220 6.19 9.61 -0.20
N TRP A 221 5.31 10.57 0.08
CA TRP A 221 5.28 11.86 -0.63
C TRP A 221 6.59 12.65 -0.50
N ILE A 222 7.18 12.68 0.69
CA ILE A 222 8.47 13.34 0.91
C ILE A 222 9.56 12.65 0.07
N ALA A 223 9.66 11.32 0.16
CA ALA A 223 10.69 10.56 -0.55
C ALA A 223 10.54 10.63 -2.07
N SER A 224 9.31 10.49 -2.60
CA SER A 224 9.05 10.57 -4.04
C SER A 224 9.20 12.00 -4.56
N GLY A 225 8.67 13.00 -3.84
CA GLY A 225 8.77 14.41 -4.22
C GLY A 225 10.22 14.90 -4.25
N LEU A 226 11.03 14.52 -3.25
CA LEU A 226 12.47 14.82 -3.23
C LEU A 226 13.22 14.11 -4.35
N THR A 227 12.91 12.85 -4.62
CA THR A 227 13.52 12.10 -5.74
C THR A 227 13.20 12.76 -7.08
N VAL A 228 11.93 13.13 -7.32
CA VAL A 228 11.52 13.82 -8.54
C VAL A 228 12.20 15.18 -8.66
N PHE A 229 12.23 15.95 -7.57
CA PHE A 229 12.96 17.22 -7.55
C PHE A 229 14.43 17.03 -7.89
N ALA A 230 15.14 16.10 -7.25
CA ALA A 230 16.56 15.87 -7.53
C ALA A 230 16.81 15.44 -8.99
N CYS A 231 16.00 14.50 -9.52
CA CYS A 231 16.15 14.02 -10.89
C CYS A 231 15.84 15.08 -11.95
N CYS A 232 14.98 16.05 -11.63
CA CYS A 232 14.60 17.11 -12.56
C CYS A 232 15.45 18.39 -12.41
N ALA A 233 15.77 18.79 -11.17
CA ALA A 233 16.49 20.00 -10.87
C ALA A 233 17.99 19.87 -11.12
N LEU A 234 18.61 18.73 -10.76
CA LEU A 234 20.07 18.56 -10.95
C LEU A 234 20.47 18.62 -12.43
N PRO A 235 19.83 17.88 -13.36
CA PRO A 235 20.15 18.03 -14.79
C PRO A 235 19.90 19.45 -15.29
N ALA A 236 18.82 20.11 -14.86
CA ALA A 236 18.52 21.48 -15.26
C ALA A 236 19.60 22.47 -14.78
N MET A 237 20.06 22.36 -13.53
CA MET A 237 21.14 23.20 -12.98
C MET A 237 22.48 22.97 -13.67
N LEU A 238 22.74 21.74 -14.13
CA LEU A 238 23.95 21.38 -14.88
C LEU A 238 23.84 21.75 -16.38
N GLY A 239 22.73 22.37 -16.82
CA GLY A 239 22.49 22.70 -18.22
C GLY A 239 22.35 21.46 -19.11
N TRP A 240 21.95 20.33 -18.55
CA TRP A 240 21.75 19.09 -19.29
C TRP A 240 20.36 19.03 -19.93
N ASP A 241 20.27 18.23 -20.99
CA ASP A 241 19.02 18.00 -21.71
C ASP A 241 17.96 17.38 -20.78
N ALA A 242 16.70 17.79 -20.97
CA ALA A 242 15.52 17.25 -20.32
C ALA A 242 15.46 15.72 -20.40
N ARG A 243 15.96 15.12 -21.49
CA ARG A 243 16.07 13.68 -21.68
C ARG A 243 16.76 12.96 -20.52
N VAL A 244 17.79 13.57 -19.91
CA VAL A 244 18.53 12.98 -18.79
C VAL A 244 17.62 12.83 -17.57
N ALA A 245 16.80 13.83 -17.27
CA ALA A 245 15.85 13.79 -16.16
C ALA A 245 14.83 12.64 -16.33
N TRP A 246 14.24 12.49 -17.52
CA TRP A 246 13.28 11.42 -17.80
C TRP A 246 13.92 10.04 -17.73
N THR A 247 15.16 9.92 -18.22
CA THR A 247 15.95 8.69 -18.15
C THR A 247 16.18 8.26 -16.70
N LEU A 248 16.61 9.19 -15.86
CA LEU A 248 16.81 8.95 -14.42
C LEU A 248 15.52 8.55 -13.73
N LEU A 249 14.41 9.23 -14.01
CA LEU A 249 13.11 8.91 -13.41
C LEU A 249 12.60 7.51 -13.78
N VAL A 250 12.66 7.13 -15.06
CA VAL A 250 12.24 5.78 -15.51
C VAL A 250 13.14 4.70 -14.88
N PHE A 251 14.45 4.92 -14.90
CA PHE A 251 15.42 3.98 -14.35
C PHE A 251 15.27 3.82 -12.83
N LEU A 252 15.17 4.92 -12.08
CA LEU A 252 14.99 4.90 -10.63
C LEU A 252 13.62 4.35 -10.24
N ALA A 253 12.55 4.59 -11.00
CA ALA A 253 11.24 3.99 -10.74
C ALA A 253 11.30 2.45 -10.86
N MET A 254 12.01 1.92 -11.85
CA MET A 254 12.28 0.48 -11.99
C MET A 254 13.08 -0.05 -10.79
N MET A 255 14.14 0.65 -10.38
CA MET A 255 14.97 0.23 -9.24
C MET A 255 14.23 0.31 -7.90
N ALA A 256 13.41 1.34 -7.71
CA ALA A 256 12.60 1.52 -6.52
C ALA A 256 11.66 0.33 -6.27
N ALA A 257 11.17 -0.34 -7.32
CA ALA A 257 10.36 -1.55 -7.18
C ALA A 257 11.09 -2.72 -6.49
N ARG A 258 12.43 -2.71 -6.43
CA ARG A 258 13.23 -3.70 -5.70
C ARG A 258 13.57 -3.29 -4.28
N PHE A 259 13.82 -2.00 -4.06
CA PHE A 259 14.24 -1.48 -2.75
C PHE A 259 13.09 -1.05 -1.84
N ALA A 260 11.90 -0.76 -2.38
CA ALA A 260 10.76 -0.31 -1.58
C ALA A 260 10.37 -1.29 -0.45
N PRO A 261 10.33 -2.63 -0.66
CA PRO A 261 10.01 -3.56 0.42
C PRO A 261 11.07 -3.61 1.52
N SER A 262 12.36 -3.54 1.17
CA SER A 262 13.45 -3.55 2.15
C SER A 262 13.51 -2.27 2.97
N LEU A 263 13.17 -1.12 2.37
CA LEU A 263 13.10 0.17 3.08
C LEU A 263 11.84 0.32 3.93
N ALA A 264 10.78 -0.44 3.63
CA ALA A 264 9.53 -0.40 4.39
C ALA A 264 9.55 -1.28 5.65
N ILE A 265 10.42 -2.30 5.67
CA ILE A 265 10.56 -3.25 6.78
C ILE A 265 11.82 -2.87 7.55
N ASP A 266 11.62 -2.03 8.56
CA ASP A 266 12.65 -1.69 9.53
C ASP A 266 12.37 -2.51 10.80
N VAL A 267 13.02 -3.67 10.93
CA VAL A 267 12.94 -4.50 12.12
C VAL A 267 14.17 -4.21 12.95
N PRO A 268 14.03 -3.77 14.22
CA PRO A 268 15.17 -3.54 15.09
C PRO A 268 16.06 -4.79 15.17
N ASP A 269 17.37 -4.61 15.08
CA ASP A 269 18.32 -5.73 15.09
C ASP A 269 18.20 -6.57 16.37
N GLU A 270 17.81 -5.94 17.48
CA GLU A 270 17.58 -6.60 18.78
C GLU A 270 16.36 -7.53 18.77
N ALA A 271 15.46 -7.40 17.78
CA ALA A 271 14.30 -8.27 17.60
C ALA A 271 14.56 -9.45 16.64
N LEU A 272 15.55 -9.33 15.74
CA LEU A 272 15.95 -10.40 14.80
C LEU A 272 17.06 -11.28 15.36
N LEU A 273 17.93 -10.69 16.17
CA LEU A 273 19.09 -11.35 16.74
C LEU A 273 18.94 -11.41 18.26
N ASP A 274 18.94 -12.63 18.79
CA ASP A 274 19.13 -12.85 20.22
C ASP A 274 20.60 -12.51 20.54
N LEU A 275 20.88 -11.22 20.74
CA LEU A 275 22.22 -10.70 20.99
C LEU A 275 22.88 -11.41 22.19
N ASP A 276 22.07 -11.87 23.16
CA ASP A 276 22.52 -12.68 24.29
C ASP A 276 23.08 -14.05 23.85
N ARG A 277 22.59 -14.62 22.75
CA ARG A 277 23.12 -15.87 22.16
C ARG A 277 24.31 -15.66 21.24
N LEU A 278 24.41 -14.50 20.57
CA LEU A 278 25.55 -14.18 19.70
C LEU A 278 26.77 -13.63 20.45
N ALA A 279 26.58 -13.12 21.67
CA ALA A 279 27.66 -12.68 22.56
C ALA A 279 28.51 -13.83 23.13
N VAL A 280 28.16 -15.10 22.85
CA VAL A 280 28.84 -16.30 23.41
C VAL A 280 30.27 -16.51 22.87
N THR A 281 30.69 -15.80 21.81
CA THR A 281 32.09 -15.83 21.34
C THR A 281 32.99 -14.80 22.04
N ALA A 282 32.43 -13.83 22.74
CA ALA A 282 33.18 -12.95 23.63
C ALA A 282 33.22 -13.60 25.01
N TRP A 283 34.22 -14.44 25.25
CA TRP A 283 34.48 -15.04 26.56
C TRP A 283 34.97 -13.95 27.54
N SER A 284 34.06 -13.07 27.95
CA SER A 284 34.29 -12.15 29.06
C SER A 284 33.64 -12.74 30.31
N ALA A 285 34.47 -13.15 31.25
CA ALA A 285 34.10 -13.89 32.46
C ALA A 285 33.36 -13.04 33.51
N ARG A 286 32.58 -12.03 33.12
CA ARG A 286 31.97 -11.07 34.05
C ARG A 286 30.46 -10.90 34.01
N ASP A 287 29.71 -11.68 33.23
CA ASP A 287 28.24 -11.55 33.21
C ASP A 287 27.49 -12.76 33.77
N SER A 288 27.92 -13.25 34.94
CA SER A 288 27.21 -14.31 35.68
C SER A 288 26.07 -13.79 36.58
N GLN A 289 25.76 -12.49 36.55
CA GLN A 289 24.76 -11.91 37.46
C GLN A 289 23.80 -10.93 36.78
N ARG A 290 22.97 -11.44 35.86
CA ARG A 290 21.64 -10.88 35.55
C ARG A 290 20.71 -11.92 34.92
N GLY A 291 20.76 -13.16 35.43
CA GLY A 291 19.77 -14.20 35.15
C GLY A 291 18.42 -13.86 35.79
N GLY A 292 17.63 -13.01 35.15
CA GLY A 292 16.32 -12.62 35.65
C GLY A 292 15.35 -12.24 34.56
N ARG A 293 14.77 -13.23 33.84
CA ARG A 293 13.53 -13.18 33.05
C ARG A 293 13.28 -11.97 32.09
N ARG A 294 14.22 -11.04 31.91
CA ARG A 294 14.04 -9.71 31.29
C ARG A 294 14.74 -9.53 29.94
N GLY A 295 15.54 -10.49 29.48
CA GLY A 295 16.26 -10.40 28.19
C GLY A 295 15.47 -10.88 26.97
N ARG A 296 14.37 -11.63 27.17
CA ARG A 296 13.55 -12.08 26.04
C ARG A 296 12.66 -10.92 25.60
N ILE A 297 13.11 -10.15 24.60
CA ILE A 297 12.25 -9.20 23.89
C ILE A 297 11.21 -10.03 23.12
N VAL A 298 10.13 -10.40 23.81
CA VAL A 298 8.96 -10.98 23.16
C VAL A 298 8.28 -9.80 22.47
N VAL A 299 8.51 -9.67 21.15
CA VAL A 299 7.78 -8.71 20.33
C VAL A 299 6.29 -9.05 20.45
N GLY A 300 5.54 -8.21 21.16
CA GLY A 300 4.11 -8.42 21.35
C GLY A 300 3.39 -8.46 20.00
N ALA A 301 2.38 -9.33 19.88
CA ALA A 301 1.62 -9.51 18.64
C ALA A 301 1.09 -8.18 18.07
N GLU A 302 0.69 -7.25 18.94
CA GLU A 302 0.26 -5.90 18.53
C GLU A 302 1.37 -5.05 17.89
N ALA A 303 2.60 -5.17 18.36
CA ALA A 303 3.74 -4.43 17.81
C ALA A 303 4.05 -4.94 16.40
N MET A 304 4.04 -6.26 16.21
CA MET A 304 4.19 -6.89 14.90
C MET A 304 3.04 -6.48 13.96
N GLU A 305 1.80 -6.48 14.44
CA GLU A 305 0.67 -6.07 13.63
C GLU A 305 0.77 -4.60 13.17
N ARG A 306 1.16 -3.70 14.08
CA ARG A 306 1.41 -2.28 13.74
C ARG A 306 2.51 -2.14 12.69
N LEU A 307 3.62 -2.88 12.82
CA LEU A 307 4.72 -2.89 11.86
C LEU A 307 4.25 -3.37 10.48
N VAL A 308 3.54 -4.50 10.41
CA VAL A 308 3.03 -5.05 9.14
C VAL A 308 2.06 -4.09 8.47
N ARG A 309 1.13 -3.50 9.22
CA ARG A 309 0.18 -2.49 8.68
C ARG A 309 0.92 -1.25 8.16
N ARG A 310 1.95 -0.77 8.86
CA ARG A 310 2.80 0.36 8.44
C ARG A 310 3.55 0.02 7.15
N ALA A 311 4.28 -1.09 7.13
CA ALA A 311 5.04 -1.55 5.97
C ALA A 311 4.14 -1.72 4.74
N SER A 312 2.95 -2.32 4.91
CA SER A 312 1.98 -2.49 3.83
C SER A 312 1.55 -1.17 3.18
N ARG A 313 1.33 -0.13 3.99
CA ARG A 313 0.98 1.22 3.51
C ARG A 313 2.13 1.89 2.79
N ILE A 314 3.34 1.82 3.33
CA ILE A 314 4.55 2.38 2.68
C ILE A 314 4.76 1.71 1.33
N VAL A 315 4.71 0.37 1.28
CA VAL A 315 4.84 -0.42 0.05
C VAL A 315 3.77 -0.06 -0.98
N THR A 316 2.51 0.06 -0.56
CA THR A 316 1.42 0.43 -1.47
C THR A 316 1.58 1.86 -2.00
N GLY A 317 1.95 2.80 -1.13
CA GLY A 317 2.25 4.18 -1.53
C GLY A 317 3.43 4.26 -2.51
N ALA A 318 4.52 3.54 -2.23
CA ALA A 318 5.67 3.47 -3.12
C ALA A 318 5.29 2.90 -4.50
N ALA A 319 4.45 1.87 -4.56
CA ALA A 319 3.95 1.31 -5.81
C ALA A 319 3.13 2.32 -6.62
N VAL A 320 2.31 3.15 -5.97
CA VAL A 320 1.59 4.26 -6.63
C VAL A 320 2.57 5.32 -7.15
N ALA A 321 3.57 5.70 -6.37
CA ALA A 321 4.58 6.67 -6.79
C ALA A 321 5.38 6.17 -8.01
N ILE A 322 5.77 4.88 -8.01
CA ILE A 322 6.42 4.22 -9.15
C ILE A 322 5.49 4.26 -10.38
N MET A 323 4.22 3.91 -10.22
CA MET A 323 3.24 3.94 -11.31
C MET A 323 3.09 5.34 -11.92
N VAL A 324 2.87 6.36 -11.11
CA VAL A 324 2.71 7.74 -11.59
C VAL A 324 3.99 8.23 -12.28
N THR A 325 5.16 7.99 -11.66
CA THR A 325 6.46 8.40 -12.22
C THR A 325 6.71 7.74 -13.58
N THR A 326 6.48 6.43 -13.69
CA THR A 326 6.65 5.70 -14.95
C THR A 326 5.67 6.18 -16.02
N LEU A 327 4.38 6.35 -15.68
CA LEU A 327 3.36 6.81 -16.63
C LEU A 327 3.64 8.21 -17.19
N VAL A 328 4.24 9.10 -16.41
CA VAL A 328 4.59 10.46 -16.84
C VAL A 328 5.94 10.47 -17.56
N ALA A 329 6.97 9.83 -17.00
CA ALA A 329 8.32 9.93 -17.53
C ALA A 329 8.54 9.12 -18.81
N SER A 330 7.88 7.96 -18.99
CA SER A 330 8.04 7.13 -20.20
C SER A 330 7.64 7.85 -21.51
N PRO A 331 6.44 8.45 -21.65
CA PRO A 331 6.09 9.17 -22.87
C PRO A 331 6.95 10.43 -23.07
N LEU A 332 7.30 11.15 -22.00
CA LEU A 332 8.16 12.33 -22.08
C LEU A 332 9.58 11.98 -22.56
N LEU A 333 10.14 10.87 -22.06
CA LEU A 333 11.44 10.36 -22.50
C LEU A 333 11.42 10.07 -24.01
N LEU A 334 10.43 9.31 -24.47
CA LEU A 334 10.30 8.92 -25.88
C LEU A 334 10.09 10.14 -26.80
N HIS A 335 9.39 11.17 -26.31
CA HIS A 335 9.19 12.41 -27.07
C HIS A 335 10.45 13.29 -27.12
N SER A 336 11.28 13.30 -26.06
CA SER A 336 12.52 14.09 -25.98
C SER A 336 13.73 13.49 -26.72
N ALA A 337 13.57 12.31 -27.33
CA ALA A 337 14.67 11.58 -27.98
C ALA A 337 14.69 11.84 -29.49
N ASP A 338 15.33 12.94 -29.88
CA ASP A 338 15.35 13.39 -31.27
C ASP A 338 16.39 12.67 -32.14
N ILE A 339 17.56 12.34 -31.58
CA ILE A 339 18.67 11.68 -32.29
C ILE A 339 18.47 10.16 -32.31
N ASP A 340 18.81 9.52 -33.44
CA ASP A 340 18.57 8.08 -33.67
C ASP A 340 19.18 7.17 -32.59
N LEU A 341 20.41 7.44 -32.14
CA LEU A 341 21.08 6.67 -31.08
C LEU A 341 20.32 6.79 -29.75
N ASP A 342 20.00 8.01 -29.34
CA ASP A 342 19.28 8.31 -28.10
C ASP A 342 17.87 7.73 -28.13
N ARG A 343 17.24 7.71 -29.31
CA ARG A 343 15.91 7.14 -29.55
C ARG A 343 15.90 5.62 -29.39
N ILE A 344 16.92 4.92 -29.87
CA ILE A 344 17.08 3.48 -29.64
C ILE A 344 17.27 3.22 -28.13
N GLY A 345 18.15 3.99 -27.48
CA GLY A 345 18.36 3.91 -26.03
C GLY A 345 17.06 4.10 -25.24
N ALA A 346 16.29 5.14 -25.54
CA ALA A 346 15.03 5.45 -24.89
C ALA A 346 13.98 4.34 -25.08
N ARG A 347 13.83 3.82 -26.31
CA ARG A 347 12.90 2.71 -26.62
C ARG A 347 13.26 1.44 -25.85
N CYS A 348 14.54 1.08 -25.86
CA CYS A 348 15.04 -0.08 -25.11
C CYS A 348 14.84 0.10 -23.60
N LEU A 349 15.15 1.28 -23.06
CA LEU A 349 14.98 1.57 -21.64
C LEU A 349 13.51 1.41 -21.21
N VAL A 350 12.58 2.04 -21.92
CA VAL A 350 11.14 1.96 -21.60
C VAL A 350 10.63 0.52 -21.72
N PHE A 351 11.07 -0.23 -22.73
CA PHE A 351 10.73 -1.63 -22.90
C PHE A 351 11.21 -2.49 -21.73
N PHE A 352 12.51 -2.44 -21.41
CA PHE A 352 13.10 -3.27 -20.37
C PHE A 352 12.64 -2.86 -18.97
N ALA A 353 12.46 -1.55 -18.70
CA ALA A 353 11.89 -1.07 -17.46
C ALA A 353 10.43 -1.51 -17.29
N GLY A 354 9.61 -1.43 -18.34
CA GLY A 354 8.23 -1.91 -18.34
C GLY A 354 8.14 -3.41 -18.05
N CYS A 355 8.94 -4.22 -18.76
CA CYS A 355 9.05 -5.67 -18.53
C CYS A 355 9.54 -6.00 -17.11
N SER A 356 10.55 -5.26 -16.61
CA SER A 356 11.07 -5.43 -15.25
C SER A 356 10.00 -5.16 -14.20
N LEU A 357 9.20 -4.09 -14.34
CA LEU A 357 8.10 -3.77 -13.42
C LEU A 357 6.99 -4.83 -13.45
N LEU A 358 6.64 -5.36 -14.63
CA LEU A 358 5.69 -6.46 -14.77
C LEU A 358 6.15 -7.73 -14.04
N LEU A 359 7.43 -8.06 -14.19
CA LEU A 359 8.03 -9.23 -13.53
C LEU A 359 8.17 -8.99 -12.02
N ALA A 360 8.63 -7.81 -11.60
CA ALA A 360 8.77 -7.45 -10.20
C ALA A 360 7.44 -7.53 -9.44
N ALA A 361 6.31 -7.23 -10.08
CA ALA A 361 4.99 -7.34 -9.45
C ALA A 361 4.68 -8.73 -8.86
N ARG A 362 5.35 -9.81 -9.32
CA ARG A 362 5.17 -11.17 -8.80
C ARG A 362 5.73 -11.36 -7.38
N SER A 363 6.75 -10.60 -6.98
CA SER A 363 7.36 -10.70 -5.64
C SER A 363 6.49 -10.04 -4.58
N TYR A 364 5.57 -9.16 -4.99
CA TYR A 364 4.65 -8.45 -4.10
C TYR A 364 3.46 -9.33 -3.74
N ARG A 365 3.31 -9.64 -2.44
CA ARG A 365 2.17 -10.38 -1.90
C ARG A 365 0.89 -9.54 -1.82
N HIS A 366 1.00 -8.23 -1.58
CA HIS A 366 -0.15 -7.34 -1.52
C HIS A 366 -0.76 -7.10 -2.91
N ALA A 367 -2.06 -7.37 -3.04
CA ALA A 367 -2.78 -7.27 -4.31
C ALA A 367 -2.77 -5.84 -4.88
N ALA A 368 -2.95 -4.81 -4.05
CA ALA A 368 -2.96 -3.42 -4.49
C ALA A 368 -1.59 -3.00 -5.08
N ALA A 369 -0.50 -3.23 -4.35
CA ALA A 369 0.86 -2.92 -4.81
C ALA A 369 1.20 -3.68 -6.11
N ARG A 370 0.81 -4.96 -6.20
CA ARG A 370 0.95 -5.76 -7.41
C ARG A 370 0.21 -5.14 -8.60
N THR A 371 -1.03 -4.71 -8.42
CA THR A 371 -1.82 -4.09 -9.48
C THR A 371 -1.19 -2.78 -9.95
N PHE A 372 -0.74 -1.91 -9.04
CA PHE A 372 -0.09 -0.65 -9.41
C PHE A 372 1.22 -0.87 -10.17
N LEU A 373 2.07 -1.83 -9.77
CA LEU A 373 3.29 -2.15 -10.51
C LEU A 373 2.98 -2.73 -11.90
N ARG A 374 1.91 -3.54 -12.03
CA ARG A 374 1.46 -4.03 -13.33
C ARG A 374 0.96 -2.90 -14.23
N LEU A 375 0.17 -1.97 -13.68
CA LEU A 375 -0.29 -0.80 -14.41
C LEU A 375 0.89 0.10 -14.83
N ALA A 376 1.91 0.23 -13.98
CA ALA A 376 3.14 0.94 -14.32
C ALA A 376 3.86 0.31 -15.53
N GLY A 377 4.09 -1.01 -15.48
CA GLY A 377 4.74 -1.74 -16.56
C GLY A 377 3.94 -1.75 -17.86
N LEU A 378 2.62 -1.97 -17.77
CA LEU A 378 1.71 -1.87 -18.92
C LEU A 378 1.66 -0.46 -19.51
N GLY A 379 1.65 0.55 -18.65
CA GLY A 379 1.68 1.95 -19.07
C GLY A 379 2.94 2.30 -19.85
N ALA A 380 4.11 1.86 -19.37
CA ALA A 380 5.37 2.01 -20.09
C ALA A 380 5.32 1.33 -21.48
N LEU A 381 4.87 0.07 -21.54
CA LEU A 381 4.76 -0.66 -22.81
C LEU A 381 3.72 -0.05 -23.75
N ALA A 382 2.60 0.44 -23.23
CA ALA A 382 1.60 1.15 -24.01
C ALA A 382 2.15 2.46 -24.57
N SER A 383 2.90 3.22 -23.78
CA SER A 383 3.55 4.46 -24.25
C SER A 383 4.54 4.19 -25.38
N LEU A 384 5.31 3.10 -25.27
CA LEU A 384 6.22 2.64 -26.32
C LEU A 384 5.46 2.22 -27.58
N ALA A 385 4.39 1.43 -27.43
CA ALA A 385 3.55 1.00 -28.55
C ALA A 385 2.93 2.19 -29.29
N VAL A 386 2.37 3.16 -28.56
CA VAL A 386 1.81 4.39 -29.15
C VAL A 386 2.90 5.20 -29.86
N HIS A 387 4.08 5.36 -29.25
CA HIS A 387 5.19 6.08 -29.88
C HIS A 387 5.66 5.41 -31.17
N LEU A 388 5.71 4.07 -31.22
CA LEU A 388 6.08 3.32 -32.41
C LEU A 388 4.98 3.38 -33.50
N ALA A 389 3.70 3.37 -33.12
CA ALA A 389 2.58 3.40 -34.05
C ALA A 389 2.36 4.77 -34.70
N VAL A 390 2.67 5.87 -33.99
CA VAL A 390 2.42 7.25 -34.43
C VAL A 390 3.69 7.93 -35.00
N GLY A 391 4.87 7.34 -34.79
CA GLY A 391 6.15 7.95 -35.17
C GLY A 391 6.47 7.95 -36.67
N ALA A 392 7.24 8.95 -37.11
CA ALA A 392 7.79 9.00 -38.47
C ALA A 392 8.76 7.82 -38.70
N GLY A 393 8.40 6.91 -39.62
CA GLY A 393 9.09 5.65 -39.85
C GLY A 393 8.22 4.39 -39.76
N ALA A 394 6.90 4.54 -39.52
CA ALA A 394 5.93 3.44 -39.45
C ALA A 394 5.99 2.47 -40.65
N ALA A 395 6.43 2.94 -41.83
CA ALA A 395 6.53 2.11 -43.03
C ALA A 395 7.72 1.11 -43.05
N HIS A 396 8.70 1.21 -42.14
CA HIS A 396 9.93 0.38 -42.18
C HIS A 396 10.26 -0.38 -40.89
N LEU A 397 9.41 -0.32 -39.86
CA LEU A 397 9.68 -0.98 -38.56
C LEU A 397 8.49 -1.81 -38.02
N ASP A 398 7.71 -2.39 -38.92
CA ASP A 398 6.63 -3.32 -38.58
C ASP A 398 7.12 -4.48 -37.69
N THR A 399 8.24 -5.11 -38.04
CA THR A 399 8.75 -6.29 -37.31
C THR A 399 9.17 -5.96 -35.88
N PHE A 400 9.83 -4.82 -35.62
CA PHE A 400 10.21 -4.43 -34.26
C PHE A 400 8.98 -4.07 -33.42
N PHE A 401 8.00 -3.39 -34.01
CA PHE A 401 6.72 -3.10 -33.36
C PHE A 401 5.98 -4.38 -32.97
N TYR A 402 5.78 -5.32 -33.90
CA TYR A 402 5.12 -6.60 -33.63
C TYR A 402 5.89 -7.44 -32.61
N VAL A 403 7.23 -7.43 -32.63
CA VAL A 403 8.06 -8.13 -31.63
C VAL A 403 7.97 -7.48 -30.26
N ALA A 404 8.02 -6.15 -30.16
CA ALA A 404 7.90 -5.44 -28.89
C ALA A 404 6.50 -5.60 -28.26
N VAL A 405 5.45 -5.47 -29.08
CA VAL A 405 4.06 -5.72 -28.67
C VAL A 405 3.87 -7.18 -28.30
N GLY A 406 4.36 -8.11 -29.11
CA GLY A 406 4.31 -9.55 -28.84
C GLY A 406 5.02 -9.92 -27.53
N LEU A 407 6.22 -9.38 -27.30
CA LEU A 407 6.94 -9.56 -26.04
C LEU A 407 6.21 -8.92 -24.85
N GLY A 408 5.58 -7.76 -25.05
CA GLY A 408 4.73 -7.14 -24.03
C GLY A 408 3.52 -7.99 -23.66
N VAL A 409 2.85 -8.58 -24.65
CA VAL A 409 1.74 -9.53 -24.45
C VAL A 409 2.23 -10.80 -23.76
N VAL A 410 3.38 -11.36 -24.15
CA VAL A 410 3.98 -12.52 -23.48
C VAL A 410 4.38 -12.18 -22.05
N ALA A 411 4.96 -11.01 -21.80
CA ALA A 411 5.33 -10.55 -20.45
C ALA A 411 4.09 -10.33 -19.58
N LEU A 412 3.01 -9.79 -20.14
CA LEU A 412 1.72 -9.66 -19.45
C LEU A 412 1.11 -11.03 -19.15
N ALA A 413 1.05 -11.92 -20.14
CA ALA A 413 0.53 -13.27 -19.98
C ALA A 413 1.33 -14.04 -18.92
N ALA A 414 2.66 -13.93 -18.97
CA ALA A 414 3.55 -14.44 -17.94
C ALA A 414 3.23 -13.80 -16.59
N ALA A 415 3.15 -12.48 -16.47
CA ALA A 415 2.85 -11.78 -15.23
C ALA A 415 1.49 -12.16 -14.62
N VAL A 416 0.47 -12.42 -15.45
CA VAL A 416 -0.87 -12.87 -15.00
C VAL A 416 -0.81 -14.33 -14.57
N ALA A 417 -0.16 -15.20 -15.33
CA ALA A 417 0.04 -16.61 -14.99
C ALA A 417 0.89 -16.77 -13.72
N THR A 418 1.94 -15.95 -13.54
CA THR A 418 2.82 -15.97 -12.35
C THR A 418 2.10 -15.58 -11.07
N GLY A 419 1.12 -14.66 -11.16
CA GLY A 419 0.33 -14.20 -10.01
C GLY A 419 -0.55 -15.28 -9.39
N ARG A 420 -0.77 -16.40 -10.07
CA ARG A 420 -1.50 -17.58 -9.58
C ARG A 420 -0.59 -18.65 -8.96
N GLY A 421 0.73 -18.39 -8.89
CA GLY A 421 1.73 -19.34 -8.40
C GLY A 421 2.12 -20.35 -9.47
N TRP A 422 3.42 -20.46 -9.77
CA TRP A 422 3.89 -21.49 -10.69
C TRP A 422 3.94 -22.83 -9.97
N ARG A 423 3.31 -23.85 -10.57
CA ARG A 423 3.42 -25.23 -10.09
C ARG A 423 4.82 -25.83 -10.35
N SER A 424 5.68 -25.18 -11.13
CA SER A 424 7.02 -25.65 -11.48
C SER A 424 8.11 -24.66 -11.06
N VAL A 425 9.09 -25.16 -10.31
CA VAL A 425 10.28 -24.43 -9.83
C VAL A 425 11.13 -23.90 -10.99
N TRP A 426 11.20 -24.67 -12.09
CA TRP A 426 12.02 -24.31 -13.26
C TRP A 426 11.58 -22.99 -13.90
N TRP A 427 10.27 -22.80 -14.02
CA TRP A 427 9.74 -21.57 -14.58
C TRP A 427 9.86 -20.36 -13.64
N SER A 428 9.79 -20.58 -12.32
CA SER A 428 10.08 -19.51 -11.35
C SER A 428 11.51 -18.97 -11.53
N ARG A 429 12.48 -19.88 -11.65
CA ARG A 429 13.89 -19.54 -11.91
C ARG A 429 14.07 -18.80 -13.24
N ARG A 430 13.42 -19.25 -14.32
CA ARG A 430 13.50 -18.55 -15.61
C ARG A 430 12.95 -17.13 -15.54
N ALA A 431 11.87 -16.90 -14.80
CA ALA A 431 11.34 -15.56 -14.61
C ALA A 431 12.27 -14.67 -13.77
N GLU A 432 13.04 -15.23 -12.82
CA GLU A 432 14.11 -14.51 -12.11
C GLU A 432 15.25 -14.10 -13.03
N VAL A 433 15.69 -15.02 -13.91
CA VAL A 433 16.70 -14.70 -14.93
C VAL A 433 16.20 -13.65 -15.91
N ALA A 434 14.94 -13.74 -16.35
CA ALA A 434 14.36 -12.74 -17.25
C ALA A 434 14.30 -11.35 -16.59
N GLU A 435 13.94 -11.30 -15.30
CA GLU A 435 13.87 -10.06 -14.53
C GLU A 435 15.25 -9.44 -14.31
N SER A 436 16.27 -10.25 -14.02
CA SER A 436 17.65 -9.77 -13.89
C SER A 436 18.21 -9.29 -15.23
N LEU A 437 17.95 -10.02 -16.31
CA LEU A 437 18.34 -9.66 -17.67
C LEU A 437 17.70 -8.33 -18.11
N CYS A 438 16.40 -8.15 -17.87
CA CYS A 438 15.71 -6.88 -18.14
C CYS A 438 16.32 -5.73 -17.34
N GLY A 439 16.65 -5.96 -16.06
CA GLY A 439 17.31 -4.94 -15.23
C GLY A 439 18.68 -4.54 -15.77
N SER A 440 19.51 -5.51 -16.17
CA SER A 440 20.84 -5.26 -16.74
C SER A 440 20.76 -4.51 -18.07
N PHE A 441 19.85 -4.91 -18.96
CA PHE A 441 19.65 -4.20 -20.23
C PHE A 441 19.05 -2.81 -20.04
N ALA A 442 18.15 -2.62 -19.08
CA ALA A 442 17.64 -1.30 -18.73
C ALA A 442 18.77 -0.38 -18.23
N PHE A 443 19.70 -0.88 -17.42
CA PHE A 443 20.87 -0.11 -17.01
C PHE A 443 21.73 0.31 -18.20
N ALA A 444 22.08 -0.64 -19.08
CA ALA A 444 22.86 -0.33 -20.30
C ALA A 444 22.12 0.67 -21.21
N ALA A 445 20.81 0.49 -21.39
CA ALA A 445 19.97 1.38 -22.18
C ALA A 445 19.84 2.78 -21.56
N ALA A 446 19.86 2.90 -20.23
CA ALA A 446 19.82 4.19 -19.54
C ALA A 446 21.05 5.05 -19.85
N VAL A 447 22.24 4.45 -19.93
CA VAL A 447 23.48 5.17 -20.31
C VAL A 447 23.39 5.71 -21.74
N VAL A 448 22.85 4.91 -22.66
CA VAL A 448 22.62 5.33 -24.06
C VAL A 448 21.53 6.40 -24.13
N ALA A 449 20.39 6.20 -23.48
CA ALA A 449 19.27 7.15 -23.47
C ALA A 449 19.66 8.52 -22.89
N ALA A 450 20.51 8.54 -21.86
CA ALA A 450 21.04 9.78 -21.29
C ALA A 450 21.99 10.54 -22.23
N GLY A 451 22.43 9.93 -23.35
CA GLY A 451 23.35 10.54 -24.31
C GLY A 451 24.81 10.57 -23.84
N VAL A 452 25.21 9.71 -22.90
CA VAL A 452 26.58 9.67 -22.36
C VAL A 452 27.59 9.36 -23.47
N PHE A 453 27.29 8.36 -24.31
CA PHE A 453 28.15 8.00 -25.45
C PHE A 453 28.30 9.14 -26.45
N ARG A 454 27.21 9.85 -26.72
CA ARG A 454 27.22 11.01 -27.61
C ARG A 454 28.15 12.11 -27.05
N ARG A 455 28.03 12.44 -25.76
CA ARG A 455 28.92 13.44 -25.16
C ARG A 455 30.38 13.02 -25.17
N LEU A 456 30.66 11.75 -24.90
CA LEU A 456 32.03 11.23 -24.98
C LEU A 456 32.58 11.34 -26.41
N TRP A 457 31.77 11.00 -27.40
CA TRP A 457 32.13 11.14 -28.82
C TRP A 457 32.43 12.60 -29.18
N GLU A 458 31.52 13.52 -28.86
CA GLU A 458 31.64 14.96 -29.12
C GLU A 458 32.86 15.60 -28.42
N MET A 459 33.31 15.05 -27.29
CA MET A 459 34.54 15.53 -26.61
C MET A 459 35.83 15.00 -27.25
N THR A 460 35.77 13.87 -27.96
CA THR A 460 36.94 13.19 -28.55
C THR A 460 37.16 13.46 -30.03
N SER A 461 36.10 13.84 -30.76
CA SER A 461 36.14 14.31 -32.15
C SER A 461 36.40 15.80 -32.21
#